data_AF-S9Q2G6-F1
#
_entry.id   AF-S9Q2G6-F1
#
_cell.length_a   1.000
_cell.length_b   1.000
_cell.length_c   1.000
_cell.angle_alpha   90.00
_cell.angle_beta   90.00
_cell.angle_gamma   90.00
#
_symmetry.space_group_name_H-M   'P 1'
#
loop_
_entity.id
_entity.type
_entity.pdbx_description
1 polymer ?
#
loop_
_entity_poly.entity_id
_entity_poly.type
_entity_poly.pdbx_seq_one_letter_code
_entity_poly.pdbx_strand_id
1 'polypeptide(L)'
;MLAPALISVCLFQFMWTMNDFLGPLIYLSSVDKYPVSLALKLSIDTTEAFAWNRILAMSVLTIMPALVVFFMAQKYFIEGISAGGIKG
;
A
#
# COMPACT_ATOMS: atom_id res chain seq x y z
N MET A 1 26.63 -0.10 5.70
CA MET A 1 25.95 1.12 6.23
C MET A 1 24.75 1.57 5.39
N LEU A 2 24.50 1.04 4.18
CA LEU A 2 23.35 1.44 3.34
C LEU A 2 22.10 0.54 3.46
N ALA A 3 22.24 -0.70 3.94
CA ALA A 3 21.15 -1.66 3.96
C ALA A 3 19.88 -1.18 4.72
N PRO A 4 19.97 -0.55 5.92
CA PRO A 4 18.78 -0.05 6.61
C PRO A 4 18.08 1.08 5.85
N ALA A 5 18.85 1.98 5.23
CA ALA A 5 18.31 3.08 4.43
C ALA A 5 17.58 2.59 3.17
N LEU A 6 18.16 1.61 2.48
CA LEU A 6 17.52 0.99 1.30
C LEU A 6 16.22 0.29 1.66
N ILE A 7 16.17 -0.41 2.79
CA ILE A 7 14.95 -1.07 3.28
C ILE A 7 13.85 -0.04 3.54
N SER A 8 14.17 1.07 4.22
CA SER A 8 13.22 2.17 4.46
C SER A 8 12.70 2.79 3.16
N VAL A 9 13.58 3.04 2.18
CA VAL A 9 13.17 3.59 0.87
C VAL A 9 12.25 2.62 0.13
N CYS A 10 12.61 1.33 0.06
CA CYS A 10 11.77 0.31 -0.57
C CYS A 10 10.39 0.20 0.09
N LEU A 11 10.34 0.31 1.43
CA LEU A 11 9.10 0.31 2.19
C LEU A 11 8.19 1.49 1.82
N PHE A 12 8.72 2.71 1.92
CA PHE A 12 7.93 3.89 1.59
C PHE A 12 7.49 3.90 0.13
N GLN A 13 8.36 3.45 -0.78
CA GLN A 13 8.02 3.31 -2.20
C GLN A 13 6.91 2.27 -2.40
N PHE A 14 6.99 1.11 -1.76
CA PHE A 14 5.96 0.08 -1.86
C PHE A 14 4.61 0.59 -1.32
N MET A 15 4.62 1.23 -0.14
CA MET A 15 3.41 1.82 0.45
C MET A 15 2.80 2.88 -0.47
N TRP A 16 3.63 3.73 -1.08
CA TRP A 16 3.18 4.76 -2.01
C TRP A 16 2.54 4.15 -3.26
N THR A 17 3.23 3.23 -3.93
CA THR A 17 2.74 2.60 -5.16
C THR A 17 1.44 1.81 -4.93
N MET A 18 1.29 1.14 -3.78
CA MET A 18 0.06 0.40 -3.45
C MET A 18 -1.15 1.31 -3.21
N ASN A 19 -0.93 2.57 -2.81
CA ASN A 19 -1.99 3.56 -2.62
C ASN A 19 -2.19 4.44 -3.86
N ASP A 20 -1.35 4.33 -4.88
CA ASP A 20 -1.48 5.13 -6.09
C ASP A 20 -2.73 4.72 -6.88
N PHE A 21 -3.53 5.72 -7.20
CA PHE A 21 -4.80 5.61 -7.92
C PHE A 21 -4.73 6.39 -9.24
N LEU A 22 -4.20 7.60 -9.19
CA LEU A 22 -4.25 8.55 -10.29
C LEU A 22 -3.35 8.12 -11.44
N GLY A 23 -2.13 7.66 -11.15
CA GLY A 23 -1.21 7.17 -12.17
C GLY A 23 -1.84 6.04 -12.99
N PRO A 24 -2.24 4.93 -12.35
CA PRO A 24 -2.91 3.82 -13.02
C PRO A 24 -4.16 4.24 -13.80
N LEU A 25 -4.98 5.14 -13.26
CA LEU A 25 -6.19 5.62 -13.94
C LEU A 25 -5.88 6.34 -15.25
N ILE A 26 -4.80 7.12 -15.30
CA ILE A 26 -4.42 7.91 -16.47
C ILE A 26 -3.69 7.03 -17.51
N TYR A 27 -2.82 6.12 -17.05
CA TYR A 27 -1.92 5.37 -17.94
C TYR A 27 -2.47 4.01 -18.40
N LEU A 28 -3.45 3.43 -17.70
CA LEU A 28 -3.98 2.10 -18.02
C LEU A 28 -5.32 2.17 -18.73
N SER A 29 -5.37 1.57 -19.92
CA SER A 29 -6.61 1.48 -20.72
C SER A 29 -7.33 0.13 -20.60
N SER A 30 -6.74 -0.86 -19.92
CA SER A 30 -7.30 -2.21 -19.79
C SER A 30 -7.54 -2.58 -18.34
N VAL A 31 -8.77 -3.03 -18.04
CA VAL A 31 -9.23 -3.35 -16.68
C VAL A 31 -8.42 -4.49 -16.04
N ASP A 32 -7.94 -5.45 -16.83
CA ASP A 32 -7.15 -6.59 -16.34
C ASP A 32 -5.79 -6.18 -15.72
N LYS A 33 -5.37 -4.93 -15.94
CA LYS A 33 -4.11 -4.38 -15.40
C LYS A 33 -4.34 -3.45 -14.22
N TYR A 34 -5.59 -3.24 -13.80
CA TYR A 34 -5.89 -2.27 -12.76
C TYR A 34 -5.32 -2.75 -11.41
N PRO A 35 -4.54 -1.90 -10.72
CA PRO A 35 -4.16 -2.19 -9.36
C PRO A 35 -5.40 -2.21 -8.47
N VAL A 36 -5.29 -2.94 -7.35
CA VAL A 36 -6.40 -3.16 -6.42
C VAL A 36 -6.96 -1.83 -5.87
N SER A 37 -6.12 -0.81 -5.69
CA SER A 37 -6.51 0.56 -5.32
C SER A 37 -7.47 1.20 -6.33
N LEU A 38 -7.18 1.10 -7.62
CA LEU A 38 -8.01 1.59 -8.72
C LEU A 38 -9.30 0.78 -8.85
N ALA A 39 -9.19 -0.55 -8.87
CA ALA A 39 -10.33 -1.44 -8.97
C ALA A 39 -11.32 -1.26 -7.81
N LEU A 40 -10.84 -1.12 -6.57
CA LEU A 40 -11.67 -0.86 -5.40
C LEU A 40 -12.42 0.46 -5.53
N LYS A 41 -11.73 1.53 -5.92
CA LYS A 41 -12.34 2.85 -6.00
C LYS A 41 -13.37 2.96 -7.14
N LEU A 42 -13.14 2.26 -8.26
CA LEU A 42 -14.13 2.13 -9.33
C LEU A 42 -15.30 1.20 -8.94
N SER A 43 -15.09 0.25 -8.03
CA SER A 43 -16.14 -0.66 -7.54
C SER A 43 -17.14 0.00 -6.57
N ILE A 44 -16.85 1.22 -6.10
CA ILE A 44 -17.75 2.00 -5.23
C ILE A 44 -18.75 2.80 -6.10
N ASP A 45 -19.06 2.30 -7.30
CA ASP A 45 -19.94 3.00 -8.24
C ASP A 45 -21.36 3.14 -7.66
N THR A 46 -21.92 4.35 -7.78
CA THR A 46 -23.16 4.79 -7.12
C THR A 46 -24.44 4.29 -7.80
N THR A 47 -24.31 3.51 -8.87
CA THR A 47 -25.43 3.16 -9.77
C THR A 47 -26.24 1.94 -9.31
N GLU A 48 -25.67 1.08 -8.46
CA GLU A 48 -26.32 -0.12 -7.93
C GLU A 48 -26.38 -0.07 -6.40
N ALA A 49 -27.31 -0.83 -5.79
CA ALA A 49 -27.39 -0.95 -4.34
C ALA A 49 -26.00 -1.35 -3.77
N PHE A 50 -25.41 -0.48 -2.95
CA PHE A 50 -24.06 -0.66 -2.42
C PHE A 50 -23.91 -2.03 -1.76
N ALA A 51 -23.17 -2.93 -2.43
CA ALA A 51 -22.77 -4.22 -1.87
C ALA A 51 -21.66 -4.00 -0.83
N TRP A 52 -22.04 -3.47 0.33
CA TRP A 52 -21.15 -3.12 1.44
C TRP A 52 -20.27 -4.30 1.86
N ASN A 53 -20.81 -5.52 1.83
CA ASN A 53 -20.06 -6.75 2.05
C ASN A 53 -18.85 -6.88 1.10
N ARG A 54 -19.05 -6.62 -0.20
CA ARG A 54 -18.01 -6.70 -1.23
C ARG A 54 -16.99 -5.58 -1.09
N ILE A 55 -17.44 -4.35 -0.85
CA ILE A 55 -16.56 -3.18 -0.68
C ILE A 55 -15.66 -3.35 0.55
N LEU A 56 -16.22 -3.80 1.67
CA LEU A 56 -15.48 -4.04 2.90
C LEU A 56 -14.50 -5.21 2.73
N ALA A 57 -14.92 -6.32 2.11
CA ALA A 57 -14.03 -7.45 1.83
C ALA A 57 -12.84 -7.04 0.95
N MET A 58 -13.09 -6.27 -0.11
CA MET A 58 -12.04 -5.75 -0.99
C MET A 58 -11.12 -4.77 -0.23
N SER A 59 -11.66 -3.91 0.63
CA SER A 59 -10.87 -2.99 1.46
C SER A 59 -9.90 -3.72 2.39
N VAL A 60 -10.36 -4.80 3.03
CA VAL A 60 -9.51 -5.65 3.87
C VAL A 60 -8.39 -6.30 3.04
N LEU A 61 -8.72 -6.82 1.86
CA LEU A 61 -7.73 -7.40 0.95
C LEU A 61 -6.70 -6.37 0.48
N THR A 62 -7.10 -5.13 0.21
CA THR A 62 -6.19 -4.05 -0.21
C THR A 62 -5.18 -3.70 0.89
N ILE A 63 -5.60 -3.72 2.16
CA ILE A 63 -4.72 -3.36 3.29
C ILE A 63 -3.79 -4.51 3.69
N MET A 64 -4.18 -5.76 3.43
CA MET A 64 -3.44 -6.96 3.83
C MET A 64 -1.95 -6.98 3.41
N PRO A 65 -1.56 -6.66 2.16
CA PRO A 65 -0.16 -6.60 1.75
C PRO A 65 0.64 -5.54 2.52
N ALA A 66 0.03 -4.39 2.80
CA ALA A 66 0.68 -3.32 3.57
C ALA A 66 0.93 -3.78 5.01
N LEU A 67 0.00 -4.53 5.62
CA LEU A 67 0.21 -5.13 6.94
C LEU A 67 1.34 -6.15 6.93
N VAL A 68 1.38 -7.06 5.95
CA VAL A 68 2.46 -8.06 5.83
C VAL A 68 3.82 -7.36 5.76
N VAL A 69 3.95 -6.37 4.88
CA VAL A 69 5.18 -5.59 4.70
C VAL A 69 5.54 -4.81 5.97
N PHE A 70 4.56 -4.22 6.65
CA PHE A 70 4.76 -3.56 7.94
C PHE A 70 5.35 -4.50 8.99
N PHE A 71 4.77 -5.69 9.18
CA PHE A 71 5.28 -6.67 10.15
C PHE A 71 6.68 -7.17 9.79
N MET A 72 6.98 -7.40 8.51
CA MET A 72 8.33 -7.75 8.06
C MET A 72 9.34 -6.64 8.35
N ALA A 73 8.91 -5.38 8.26
CA ALA A 73 9.74 -4.20 8.45
C ALA A 73 9.92 -3.78 9.91
N GLN A 74 9.08 -4.25 10.84
CA GLN A 74 9.11 -3.82 12.25
C GLN A 74 10.51 -3.89 12.87
N LYS A 75 11.25 -4.98 12.61
CA LYS A 75 12.61 -5.15 13.13
C LYS A 75 13.58 -4.07 12.60
N TYR A 76 13.50 -3.74 11.32
CA TYR A 76 14.37 -2.74 10.68
C TYR A 76 14.00 -1.31 11.09
N PHE A 77 12.72 -1.04 11.34
CA PHE A 77 12.29 0.23 11.93
C PHE A 77 12.82 0.40 13.36
N ILE A 78 12.78 -0.66 14.18
CA ILE A 78 13.32 -0.62 15.57
C ILE A 78 14.83 -0.36 15.54
N GLU A 79 15.58 -1.07 14.68
CA GLU A 79 17.03 -0.87 14.52
C GLU A 79 17.34 0.53 13.94
N GLY A 80 16.59 1.01 12.95
CA GLY A 80 16.77 2.33 12.33
C GLY A 80 16.44 3.51 13.24
N ILE A 81 15.35 3.44 14.02
CA ILE A 81 15.02 4.44 15.05
C ILE A 81 16.07 4.44 16.17
N SER A 82 16.55 3.27 16.57
CA SER A 82 17.60 3.18 17.60
C SER A 82 18.93 3.75 17.12
N ALA A 83 19.28 3.57 15.84
CA ALA A 83 20.49 4.13 15.24
C ALA A 83 20.44 5.66 15.10
N GLY A 84 19.26 6.25 14.86
CA GLY A 84 19.04 7.70 14.90
C GLY A 84 19.00 8.29 16.33
N GLY A 85 18.83 7.44 17.35
CA GLY A 85 18.74 7.82 18.76
C GLY A 85 20.04 7.65 19.56
N ILE A 86 21.14 7.20 18.96
CA ILE A 86 22.45 7.16 19.65
C ILE A 86 23.03 8.59 19.69
N LYS A 87 22.75 9.26 20.82
CA LYS A 87 23.41 10.44 21.44
C LYS A 87 23.62 11.66 20.53
N GLY A 88 22.81 12.74 20.57
CA GLY A 88 22.47 13.64 21.70
C GLY A 88 22.40 13.09 23.12
#